data_AF-A0A832ESS3-F1
#
_entry.id   AF-A0A832ESS3-F1
#
_cell.length_a   1.000
_cell.length_b   1.000
_cell.length_c   1.000
_cell.angle_alpha   90.00
_cell.angle_beta   90.00
_cell.angle_gamma   90.00
#
_symmetry.space_group_name_H-M   'P 1'
#
loop_
_entity.id
_entity.type
_entity.pdbx_description
1 polymer ?
#
loop_
_entity_poly.entity_id
_entity_poly.type
_entity_poly.pdbx_seq_one_letter_code
_entity_poly.pdbx_strand_id
1 'polypeptide(L)'
;MSLSAVVIASVGCGKKEEPPAPPPPVSSTPTAPAVSTPTPPAAPAPTAVEQVTETATKVAEMINRAKAMIAKKDYASALNLLQELSSQKLTPEQQTLVSDLQATAQKEAASSVINQAGAEAGKAVGGLLGK
;
A
#
# COMPACT_ATOMS: atom_id res chain seq x y z
N MET A 1 42.39 21.08 1.38
CA MET A 1 41.06 21.61 1.79
C MET A 1 40.43 20.56 2.70
N SER A 2 40.78 20.56 3.99
CA SER A 2 39.97 21.13 5.10
C SER A 2 38.57 20.48 5.16
N LEU A 3 38.40 19.37 5.88
CA LEU A 3 37.98 19.25 7.29
C LEU A 3 36.59 19.85 7.58
N SER A 4 35.60 18.99 7.87
CA SER A 4 34.62 19.16 8.96
C SER A 4 33.71 17.94 9.08
N ALA A 5 33.94 17.14 10.12
CA ALA A 5 33.01 16.17 10.67
C ALA A 5 32.08 16.86 11.67
N VAL A 6 30.79 16.51 11.68
CA VAL A 6 29.88 16.79 12.80
C VAL A 6 29.14 15.51 13.14
N VAL A 7 29.45 14.99 14.33
CA VAL A 7 28.73 13.97 15.08
C VAL A 7 28.01 14.69 16.22
N ILE A 8 26.68 14.62 16.29
CA ILE A 8 25.86 14.88 17.50
C ILE A 8 24.60 14.00 17.36
N ALA A 9 24.55 12.83 17.99
CA ALA A 9 24.20 12.52 19.37
C ALA A 9 22.68 12.37 19.63
N SER A 10 22.38 11.18 20.13
CA SER A 10 21.17 10.60 20.70
C SER A 10 20.59 11.34 21.92
N VAL A 11 19.27 11.57 21.93
CA VAL A 11 18.34 11.65 23.09
C VAL A 11 16.91 11.51 22.50
N GLY A 12 15.92 10.77 23.01
CA GLY A 12 15.73 10.03 24.25
C GLY A 12 14.26 9.58 24.43
N CYS A 13 14.03 8.86 25.55
CA CYS A 13 12.78 8.34 26.13
C CYS A 13 12.08 7.19 25.39
N GLY A 14 11.79 6.02 25.96
CA GLY A 14 11.68 5.57 27.36
C GLY A 14 10.44 4.64 27.41
N LYS A 15 10.59 3.33 27.54
CA LYS A 15 10.63 2.54 28.80
C LYS A 15 9.23 2.27 29.42
N LYS A 16 9.04 0.99 29.82
CA LYS A 16 8.07 0.35 30.76
C LYS A 16 6.85 -0.35 30.12
N GLU A 17 6.77 -1.69 30.04
CA GLU A 17 6.68 -2.76 31.08
C GLU A 17 5.24 -2.97 31.62
N GLU A 18 4.88 -4.24 31.80
CA GLU A 18 3.56 -4.92 31.67
C GLU A 18 2.72 -4.98 32.99
N PRO A 19 1.63 -5.81 33.14
CA PRO A 19 0.33 -5.56 33.81
C PRO A 19 0.32 -6.13 35.27
N PRO A 20 -0.77 -6.57 35.94
CA PRO A 20 -2.23 -6.36 35.88
C PRO A 20 -2.82 -5.86 37.24
N ALA A 21 -4.17 -5.73 37.35
CA ALA A 21 -5.04 -6.11 38.49
C ALA A 21 -6.19 -5.13 38.83
N PRO A 22 -7.32 -5.61 39.40
CA PRO A 22 -8.68 -5.07 39.26
C PRO A 22 -9.25 -4.43 40.57
N PRO A 23 -10.59 -4.40 40.81
CA PRO A 23 -11.46 -3.22 41.04
C PRO A 23 -11.67 -2.83 42.53
N PRO A 24 -12.53 -1.84 42.81
CA PRO A 24 -13.57 -2.09 43.81
C PRO A 24 -15.01 -1.67 43.40
N PRO A 25 -16.03 -2.13 44.16
CA PRO A 25 -17.43 -2.30 43.74
C PRO A 25 -18.38 -1.25 44.35
N VAL A 26 -19.69 -1.56 44.27
CA VAL A 26 -20.88 -0.99 44.94
C VAL A 26 -21.54 0.18 44.17
N SER A 27 -22.85 0.28 43.99
CA SER A 27 -24.01 -0.33 44.65
C SER A 27 -25.22 -0.34 43.72
N SER A 28 -26.05 -1.36 43.90
CA SER A 28 -27.43 -1.54 43.47
C SER A 28 -28.31 -0.32 43.76
N THR A 29 -29.41 -0.12 43.01
CA THR A 29 -30.85 -0.42 43.34
C THR A 29 -31.78 0.37 42.36
N PRO A 30 -33.13 0.23 42.35
CA PRO A 30 -33.93 -0.42 41.28
C PRO A 30 -35.01 0.49 40.63
N THR A 31 -35.92 -0.12 39.85
CA THR A 31 -37.28 0.38 39.48
C THR A 31 -37.32 1.32 38.26
N ALA A 32 -38.14 1.19 37.21
CA ALA A 32 -39.31 0.38 36.83
C ALA A 32 -39.47 0.45 35.28
N PRO A 33 -40.36 -0.36 34.66
CA PRO A 33 -40.48 -0.46 33.22
C PRO A 33 -41.24 0.73 32.61
N ALA A 34 -40.67 1.34 31.58
CA ALA A 34 -41.39 2.21 30.66
C ALA A 34 -41.33 1.60 29.26
N VAL A 35 -42.46 1.04 28.85
CA VAL A 35 -42.79 0.77 27.46
C VAL A 35 -42.61 2.05 26.67
N SER A 36 -41.73 2.01 25.68
CA SER A 36 -41.77 2.89 24.52
C SER A 36 -41.54 2.01 23.31
N THR A 37 -42.67 1.68 22.68
CA THR A 37 -42.87 1.49 21.24
C THR A 37 -41.72 0.86 20.44
N PRO A 38 -41.93 -0.29 19.76
CA PRO A 38 -41.02 -0.73 18.71
C PRO A 38 -40.98 0.36 17.63
N THR A 39 -39.90 1.14 17.63
CA THR A 39 -39.51 1.93 16.47
C THR A 39 -39.33 0.91 15.34
N PRO A 40 -39.99 1.08 14.20
CA PRO A 40 -39.90 0.13 13.09
C PRO A 40 -38.41 -0.12 12.78
N PRO A 41 -38.02 -1.37 12.46
CA PRO A 41 -36.67 -1.63 12.00
C PRO A 41 -36.41 -0.69 10.83
N ALA A 42 -35.47 0.24 11.04
CA ALA A 42 -34.92 1.01 9.95
C ALA A 42 -34.48 -0.02 8.91
N ALA A 43 -35.16 0.00 7.76
CA ALA A 43 -34.80 -0.81 6.61
C ALA A 43 -33.28 -0.70 6.43
N PRO A 44 -32.54 -1.81 6.29
CA PRO A 44 -31.13 -1.73 5.94
C PRO A 44 -31.04 -0.94 4.64
N ALA A 45 -30.45 0.24 4.67
CA ALA A 45 -30.23 1.07 3.49
C ALA A 45 -29.51 0.22 2.44
N PRO A 46 -30.16 -0.18 1.32
CA PRO A 46 -29.54 -1.04 0.33
C PRO A 46 -28.73 -0.19 -0.66
N THR A 47 -27.77 0.60 -0.17
CA THR A 47 -27.01 1.52 -1.04
C THR A 47 -25.51 1.58 -0.77
N ALA A 48 -25.00 0.88 0.24
CA ALA A 48 -23.56 0.85 0.53
C ALA A 48 -22.81 -0.31 -0.14
N VAL A 49 -23.51 -1.38 -0.54
CA VAL A 49 -22.87 -2.59 -1.11
C VAL A 49 -22.61 -2.49 -2.61
N GLU A 50 -23.42 -1.74 -3.36
CA GLU A 50 -23.33 -1.69 -4.82
C GLU A 50 -22.20 -0.78 -5.33
N GLN A 51 -21.89 0.30 -4.61
CA GLN A 51 -20.73 1.15 -4.93
C GLN A 51 -19.38 0.46 -4.62
N VAL A 52 -19.36 -0.47 -3.66
CA VAL A 52 -18.13 -1.19 -3.29
C VAL A 52 -17.78 -2.22 -4.36
N THR A 53 -18.76 -2.90 -4.95
CA THR A 53 -18.54 -3.85 -6.05
C THR A 53 -18.11 -3.16 -7.36
N GLU A 54 -18.70 -2.03 -7.71
CA GLU A 54 -18.30 -1.29 -8.92
C GLU A 54 -16.85 -0.76 -8.79
N THR A 55 -16.51 -0.19 -7.62
CA THR A 55 -15.14 0.27 -7.33
C THR A 55 -14.15 -0.88 -7.32
N ALA A 56 -14.50 -2.03 -6.73
CA ALA A 56 -13.64 -3.22 -6.73
C ALA A 56 -13.38 -3.76 -8.14
N THR A 57 -14.40 -3.75 -9.00
CA THR A 57 -14.28 -4.17 -10.40
C THR A 57 -13.38 -3.20 -11.19
N LYS A 58 -13.57 -1.89 -10.99
CA LYS A 58 -12.72 -0.85 -11.59
C LYS A 58 -11.25 -1.00 -11.18
N VAL A 59 -10.99 -1.25 -9.90
CA VAL A 59 -9.66 -1.49 -9.37
C VAL A 59 -9.03 -2.74 -9.97
N ALA A 60 -9.78 -3.84 -10.04
CA ALA A 60 -9.31 -5.07 -10.65
C ALA A 60 -8.95 -4.89 -12.15
N GLU A 61 -9.74 -4.09 -12.88
CA GLU A 61 -9.46 -3.77 -14.29
C GLU A 61 -8.18 -2.94 -14.43
N MET A 62 -8.00 -1.92 -13.59
CA MET A 62 -6.78 -1.12 -13.56
C MET A 62 -5.55 -1.96 -13.19
N ILE A 63 -5.65 -2.86 -12.20
CA ILE A 63 -4.56 -3.79 -11.86
C ILE A 63 -4.21 -4.68 -13.06
N ASN A 64 -5.21 -5.22 -13.78
CA ASN A 64 -4.96 -6.00 -14.99
C ASN A 64 -4.30 -5.17 -16.10
N ARG A 65 -4.69 -3.90 -16.24
CA ARG A 65 -4.08 -2.98 -17.20
C ARG A 65 -2.62 -2.68 -16.83
N ALA A 66 -2.30 -2.48 -15.56
CA ALA A 66 -0.92 -2.35 -15.09
C ALA A 66 -0.10 -3.61 -15.39
N LYS A 67 -0.63 -4.82 -15.13
CA LYS A 67 0.02 -6.09 -15.50
C LYS A 67 0.33 -6.16 -16.98
N ALA A 68 -0.63 -5.80 -17.83
CA ALA A 68 -0.44 -5.77 -19.27
C ALA A 68 0.62 -4.75 -19.72
N MET A 69 0.71 -3.58 -19.05
CA MET A 69 1.74 -2.58 -19.32
C MET A 69 3.14 -3.08 -18.93
N ILE A 70 3.29 -3.75 -17.77
CA ILE A 70 4.54 -4.40 -17.36
C ILE A 70 4.96 -5.44 -18.40
N ALA A 71 4.03 -6.29 -18.86
CA ALA A 71 4.31 -7.29 -19.89
C ALA A 71 4.74 -6.66 -21.24
N LYS A 72 4.24 -5.45 -21.55
CA LYS A 72 4.65 -4.66 -22.72
C LYS A 72 5.94 -3.87 -22.50
N LYS A 73 6.60 -4.02 -21.33
CA LYS A 73 7.77 -3.26 -20.88
C LYS A 73 7.51 -1.75 -20.73
N ASP A 74 6.25 -1.36 -20.63
CA ASP A 74 5.83 0.02 -20.40
C ASP A 74 5.75 0.30 -18.89
N TYR A 75 6.90 0.18 -18.22
CA TYR A 75 6.99 0.25 -16.76
C TYR A 75 6.65 1.65 -16.23
N ALA A 76 6.95 2.71 -16.98
CA ALA A 76 6.64 4.08 -16.58
C ALA A 76 5.12 4.31 -16.46
N SER A 77 4.37 3.88 -17.49
CA SER A 77 2.91 3.97 -17.49
C SER A 77 2.28 3.05 -16.44
N ALA A 78 2.82 1.84 -16.26
CA ALA A 78 2.37 0.92 -15.23
C ALA A 78 2.55 1.50 -13.82
N LEU A 79 3.71 2.07 -13.51
CA LEU A 79 4.01 2.66 -12.20
C LEU A 79 3.11 3.86 -11.90
N ASN A 80 2.81 4.69 -12.90
CA ASN A 80 1.92 5.84 -12.74
C ASN A 80 0.48 5.38 -12.42
N LEU A 81 -0.02 4.37 -13.15
CA LEU A 81 -1.34 3.79 -12.88
C LEU A 81 -1.42 3.13 -11.49
N LEU A 82 -0.35 2.42 -11.08
CA LEU A 82 -0.27 1.80 -9.75
C LEU A 82 -0.23 2.84 -8.62
N GLN A 83 0.37 4.01 -8.86
CA GLN A 83 0.41 5.11 -7.91
C GLN A 83 -0.95 5.85 -7.80
N GLU A 84 -1.69 5.94 -8.90
CA GLU A 84 -3.07 6.43 -8.88
C GLU A 84 -3.98 5.44 -8.12
N LEU A 85 -3.80 4.15 -8.36
CA LEU A 85 -4.49 3.08 -7.63
C LEU A 85 -4.23 3.14 -6.13
N SER A 86 -2.97 3.33 -5.72
CA SER A 86 -2.61 3.39 -4.29
C SER A 86 -3.18 4.62 -3.57
N SER A 87 -3.55 5.65 -4.32
CA SER A 87 -4.22 6.85 -3.80
C SER A 87 -5.72 6.64 -3.56
N GLN A 88 -6.31 5.53 -4.05
CA GLN A 88 -7.70 5.18 -3.79
C GLN A 88 -7.86 4.34 -2.52
N LYS A 89 -9.08 4.27 -1.99
CA LYS A 89 -9.43 3.35 -0.90
C LYS A 89 -9.54 1.92 -1.40
N LEU A 90 -8.37 1.31 -1.57
CA LEU A 90 -8.20 -0.10 -1.87
C LEU A 90 -8.47 -0.97 -0.64
N THR A 91 -8.90 -2.21 -0.85
CA THR A 91 -8.89 -3.23 0.21
C THR A 91 -7.44 -3.62 0.55
N PRO A 92 -7.16 -4.17 1.74
CA PRO A 92 -5.80 -4.59 2.11
C PRO A 92 -5.22 -5.63 1.14
N GLU A 93 -6.04 -6.53 0.59
CA GLU A 93 -5.61 -7.44 -0.48
C GLU A 93 -5.21 -6.70 -1.75
N GLN A 94 -5.98 -5.69 -2.16
CA GLN A 94 -5.67 -4.88 -3.36
C GLN A 94 -4.42 -4.02 -3.15
N GLN A 95 -4.21 -3.45 -1.95
CA GLN A 95 -2.97 -2.72 -1.63
C GLN A 95 -1.74 -3.61 -1.76
N THR A 96 -1.79 -4.83 -1.21
CA THR A 96 -0.71 -5.82 -1.36
C THR A 96 -0.44 -6.10 -2.84
N LEU A 97 -1.48 -6.35 -3.64
CA LEU A 97 -1.33 -6.61 -5.08
C LEU A 97 -0.71 -5.42 -5.81
N VAL A 98 -1.14 -4.19 -5.53
CA VAL A 98 -0.60 -2.97 -6.14
C VAL A 98 0.87 -2.77 -5.75
N SER A 99 1.22 -2.96 -4.48
CA SER A 99 2.59 -2.83 -3.99
C SER A 99 3.53 -3.88 -4.61
N ASP A 100 3.09 -5.15 -4.69
CA ASP A 100 3.86 -6.24 -5.31
C ASP A 100 4.08 -5.99 -6.81
N LEU A 101 3.05 -5.48 -7.50
CA LEU A 101 3.16 -5.07 -8.90
C LEU A 101 4.15 -3.91 -9.08
N GLN A 102 4.15 -2.94 -8.16
CA GLN A 102 5.06 -1.80 -8.19
C GLN A 102 6.52 -2.27 -8.04
N ALA A 103 6.78 -3.16 -7.09
CA ALA A 103 8.10 -3.76 -6.90
C ALA A 103 8.53 -4.57 -8.13
N THR A 104 7.61 -5.35 -8.70
CA THR A 104 7.87 -6.13 -9.92
C THR A 104 8.18 -5.22 -11.10
N ALA A 105 7.39 -4.18 -11.33
CA ALA A 105 7.62 -3.20 -12.39
C ALA A 105 8.97 -2.48 -12.23
N GLN A 106 9.34 -2.08 -11.02
CA GLN A 106 10.64 -1.46 -10.74
C GLN A 106 11.81 -2.42 -10.99
N LYS A 107 11.68 -3.68 -10.56
CA LYS A 107 12.71 -4.71 -10.77
C LYS A 107 12.90 -5.03 -12.24
N GLU A 108 11.81 -5.19 -12.98
CA GLU A 108 11.82 -5.45 -14.42
C GLU A 108 12.35 -4.23 -15.20
N ALA A 109 11.98 -3.01 -14.79
CA ALA A 109 12.53 -1.77 -15.36
C ALA A 109 14.05 -1.68 -15.16
N ALA A 110 14.52 -1.91 -13.93
CA ALA A 110 15.95 -1.94 -13.62
C ALA A 110 16.68 -3.02 -14.43
N SER A 111 16.08 -4.20 -14.55
CA SER A 111 16.64 -5.31 -15.35
C SER A 111 16.69 -4.96 -16.84
N SER A 112 15.68 -4.26 -17.36
CA SER A 112 15.67 -3.79 -18.75
C SER A 112 16.78 -2.76 -19.02
N VAL A 113 17.01 -1.83 -18.09
CA VAL A 113 18.09 -0.83 -18.19
C VAL A 113 19.46 -1.50 -18.13
N ILE A 114 19.67 -2.49 -17.24
CA ILE A 114 20.93 -3.25 -17.17
C ILE A 114 21.20 -3.99 -18.48
N ASN A 115 20.18 -4.63 -19.08
CA ASN A 115 20.34 -5.32 -20.36
C ASN A 115 20.65 -4.37 -21.52
N GLN A 116 20.08 -3.16 -21.52
CA GLN A 116 20.43 -2.12 -22.51
C GLN A 116 21.84 -1.55 -22.30
N ALA A 117 22.22 -1.26 -21.06
CA ALA A 117 23.57 -0.80 -20.73
C ALA A 117 24.64 -1.86 -21.04
N GLY A 118 24.34 -3.14 -20.80
CA GLY A 118 25.21 -4.25 -21.17
C GLY A 118 25.38 -4.41 -22.69
N ALA A 119 24.32 -4.15 -23.47
CA ALA A 119 24.41 -4.18 -24.93
C ALA A 119 25.31 -3.05 -25.48
N GLU A 120 25.19 -1.83 -24.94
CA GLU A 120 26.01 -0.69 -25.35
C GLU A 120 27.47 -0.81 -24.86
N ALA A 121 27.68 -1.28 -23.62
CA ALA A 121 29.01 -1.58 -23.11
C ALA A 121 29.68 -2.72 -23.91
N GLY A 122 28.92 -3.76 -24.28
CA GLY A 122 29.37 -4.86 -25.13
C GLY A 122 29.80 -4.41 -26.53
N LYS A 123 29.08 -3.46 -27.13
CA LYS A 123 29.49 -2.84 -28.40
C LYS A 123 30.73 -1.97 -28.25
N ALA A 124 30.85 -1.21 -27.17
CA ALA A 124 32.01 -0.37 -26.91
C ALA A 124 33.29 -1.20 -26.69
N VAL A 125 33.23 -2.29 -25.93
CA VAL A 125 34.39 -3.20 -25.76
C VAL A 125 34.65 -4.03 -27.02
N GLY A 126 33.61 -4.49 -27.73
CA GLY A 126 33.75 -5.21 -28.99
C GLY A 126 34.41 -4.39 -30.09
N GLY A 127 34.07 -3.10 -30.19
CA GLY A 127 34.74 -2.16 -31.10
C GLY A 127 36.17 -1.78 -30.67
N LEU A 128 36.52 -2.00 -29.39
CA LEU A 128 37.86 -1.70 -28.89
C LEU A 128 38.85 -2.84 -29.11
N LEU A 129 38.41 -4.11 -28.97
CA LEU A 129 39.22 -5.31 -29.19
C LEU A 129 39.22 -5.81 -30.65
N GLY A 130 38.31 -5.32 -31.50
CA GLY A 130 38.21 -5.70 -32.90
C GLY A 130 39.01 -4.84 -33.89
N LYS A 131 39.92 -3.98 -33.42
CA LYS A 131 40.80 -3.16 -34.26
C LYS A 131 42.27 -3.48 -34.02
#